data_AF-A0A836XFS9-F1
#
_entry.id   AF-A0A836XFS9-F1
#
_cell.length_a   1.000
_cell.length_b   1.000
_cell.length_c   1.000
_cell.angle_alpha   90.00
_cell.angle_beta   90.00
_cell.angle_gamma   90.00
#
_symmetry.space_group_name_H-M   'P 1'
#
loop_
_entity.id
_entity.type
_entity.pdbx_description
1 polymer ?
#
loop_
_entity_poly.entity_id
_entity_poly.type
_entity_poly.pdbx_seq_one_letter_code
_entity_poly.pdbx_strand_id
1 'polypeptide(L)'
;MPASSDQMGFDFGEGSRPAAGDEISTRCAHCRDKIVVPAWYAEQTQLHFCDATCRQAWTEAEPSFEVTFGKASKQRGANWEIQAREARERDGFACQVCGISEEALGRQLDVHHQIPYRSFPSNLEANKLENLVSVCASCHAKLEAELRRELPLFKKT
;
A
#
# COMPACT_ATOMS: atom_id res chain seq x y z
N MET A 1 -18.32 11.51 11.27
CA MET A 1 -17.08 12.28 11.03
C MET A 1 -17.01 12.55 9.54
N PRO A 2 -16.79 13.80 9.10
CA PRO A 2 -16.71 14.09 7.67
C PRO A 2 -15.52 13.31 7.09
N ALA A 3 -15.73 12.62 5.97
CA ALA A 3 -14.65 12.05 5.19
C ALA A 3 -13.70 13.20 4.83
N SER A 4 -12.48 13.19 5.36
CA SER A 4 -11.49 14.21 5.01
C SER A 4 -11.21 14.08 3.52
N SER A 5 -11.39 15.19 2.81
CA SER A 5 -11.27 15.31 1.36
C SER A 5 -9.82 15.50 0.90
N ASP A 6 -8.83 15.13 1.72
CA ASP A 6 -7.42 15.37 1.41
C ASP A 6 -6.51 14.24 1.92
N GLN A 7 -6.99 12.99 1.83
CA GLN A 7 -6.27 11.82 2.36
C GLN A 7 -4.93 11.57 1.66
N MET A 8 -4.68 12.23 0.51
CA MET A 8 -3.55 11.99 -0.40
C MET A 8 -3.07 13.23 -1.19
N GLY A 9 -3.57 14.45 -0.92
CA GLY A 9 -3.36 15.60 -1.83
C GLY A 9 -4.30 15.61 -3.04
N PHE A 10 -5.33 14.76 -3.04
CA PHE A 10 -6.37 14.75 -4.07
C PHE A 10 -7.49 15.69 -3.67
N ASP A 11 -7.66 16.78 -4.42
CA ASP A 11 -8.86 17.61 -4.34
C ASP A 11 -10.03 16.84 -4.99
N PHE A 12 -10.80 16.13 -4.17
CA PHE A 12 -12.05 15.48 -4.55
C PHE A 12 -13.15 16.54 -4.73
N GLY A 13 -12.91 17.61 -5.51
CA GLY A 13 -13.74 18.82 -5.60
C GLY A 13 -15.24 18.56 -5.70
N GLU A 14 -16.10 19.56 -5.45
CA GLU A 14 -17.54 19.40 -5.16
C GLU A 14 -18.35 18.44 -6.07
N GLY A 15 -17.93 18.19 -7.31
CA GLY A 15 -18.51 17.22 -8.25
C GLY A 15 -18.10 15.75 -8.08
N SER A 16 -17.24 15.45 -7.10
CA SER A 16 -16.67 14.13 -6.81
C SER A 16 -17.36 13.45 -5.62
N ARG A 17 -18.41 14.05 -5.05
CA ARG A 17 -19.19 13.44 -3.98
C ARG A 17 -19.82 12.15 -4.49
N PRO A 18 -19.43 10.97 -3.96
CA PRO A 18 -20.09 9.73 -4.32
C PRO A 18 -21.58 9.82 -3.95
N ALA A 19 -22.44 9.12 -4.71
CA ALA A 19 -23.85 9.06 -4.40
C ALA A 19 -24.04 8.48 -2.98
N ALA A 20 -25.06 8.95 -2.27
CA ALA A 20 -25.37 8.44 -0.93
C ALA A 20 -25.62 6.92 -1.01
N GLY A 21 -24.68 6.12 -0.49
CA GLY A 21 -24.70 4.65 -0.57
C GLY A 21 -23.39 4.03 -1.06
N ASP A 22 -22.55 4.78 -1.78
CA ASP A 22 -21.26 4.30 -2.30
C ASP A 22 -20.10 4.56 -1.33
N GLU A 23 -20.36 4.45 -0.02
CA GLU A 23 -19.38 4.72 1.03
C GLU A 23 -19.06 3.46 1.83
N ILE A 24 -17.77 3.15 1.96
CA ILE A 24 -17.26 1.99 2.69
C ILE A 24 -16.65 2.46 4.01
N SER A 25 -17.00 1.76 5.09
CA SER A 25 -16.39 1.94 6.41
C SER A 25 -15.07 1.16 6.48
N THR A 26 -13.97 1.86 6.77
CA THR A 26 -12.63 1.28 6.95
C THR A 26 -11.92 1.90 8.16
N ARG A 27 -10.62 1.64 8.34
CA ARG A 27 -9.80 2.20 9.41
C ARG A 27 -8.64 3.02 8.85
N CYS A 28 -8.32 4.12 9.52
CA CYS A 28 -7.13 4.91 9.23
C CYS A 28 -5.86 4.06 9.43
N ALA A 29 -4.94 4.08 8.47
CA ALA A 29 -3.68 3.36 8.54
C ALA A 29 -2.72 3.90 9.62
N HIS A 30 -2.90 5.16 10.06
CA HIS A 30 -2.13 5.78 11.14
C HIS A 30 -2.80 5.61 12.51
N CYS A 31 -3.88 6.36 12.78
CA CYS A 31 -4.51 6.43 14.10
C CYS A 31 -5.46 5.27 14.42
N ARG A 32 -5.78 4.41 13.43
CA ARG A 32 -6.71 3.27 13.55
C ARG A 32 -8.19 3.61 13.80
N ASP A 33 -8.54 4.89 13.81
CA ASP A 33 -9.91 5.35 13.91
C ASP A 33 -10.76 4.87 12.73
N LYS A 34 -12.06 4.66 13.00
CA LYS A 34 -13.04 4.28 11.98
C LYS A 34 -13.30 5.47 11.07
N ILE A 35 -13.08 5.29 9.78
CA ILE A 35 -13.28 6.31 8.73
C ILE A 35 -14.24 5.79 7.66
N VAL A 36 -14.82 6.71 6.90
CA VAL A 36 -15.71 6.41 5.79
C VAL A 36 -15.09 6.99 4.54
N VAL A 37 -14.96 6.18 3.50
CA VAL A 37 -14.34 6.56 2.23
C VAL A 37 -15.24 6.13 1.06
N PRO A 38 -15.16 6.80 -0.11
CA PRO A 38 -15.87 6.35 -1.30
C PRO A 38 -15.48 4.92 -1.69
N ALA A 39 -16.43 4.12 -2.17
CA ALA A 39 -16.24 2.72 -2.54
C ALA A 39 -15.17 2.57 -3.64
N TRP A 40 -15.25 3.40 -4.68
CA TRP A 40 -14.26 3.42 -5.76
C TRP A 40 -12.83 3.70 -5.28
N TYR A 41 -12.67 4.46 -4.18
CA TYR A 41 -11.37 4.77 -3.59
C TYR A 41 -10.84 3.59 -2.76
N ALA A 42 -11.73 2.94 -2.01
CA ALA A 42 -11.40 1.72 -1.27
C ALA A 42 -11.11 0.51 -2.16
N GLU A 43 -11.66 0.48 -3.37
CA GLU A 43 -11.33 -0.53 -4.38
C GLU A 43 -9.89 -0.39 -4.91
N GLN A 44 -9.35 0.83 -4.96
CA GLN A 44 -8.05 1.13 -5.55
C GLN A 44 -6.88 1.01 -4.57
N THR A 45 -7.12 1.16 -3.26
CA THR A 45 -6.05 1.06 -2.26
C THR A 45 -6.54 0.50 -0.94
N GLN A 46 -5.69 -0.28 -0.27
CA GLN A 46 -5.95 -0.75 1.10
C GLN A 46 -5.53 0.28 2.16
N LEU A 47 -4.80 1.34 1.80
CA LEU A 47 -4.29 2.35 2.72
C LEU A 47 -5.15 3.62 2.71
N HIS A 48 -5.83 3.85 3.82
CA HIS A 48 -6.76 4.95 3.99
C HIS A 48 -6.34 5.82 5.18
N PHE A 49 -6.54 7.14 5.10
CA PHE A 49 -6.10 8.06 6.13
C PHE A 49 -7.25 8.94 6.60
N CYS A 50 -7.23 9.30 7.88
CA CYS A 50 -8.25 10.16 8.45
C CYS A 50 -8.20 11.58 7.85
N ASP A 51 -7.00 12.05 7.51
CA ASP A 51 -6.70 13.33 6.87
C ASP A 51 -5.21 13.38 6.44
N ALA A 52 -4.79 14.50 5.87
CA ALA A 52 -3.40 14.75 5.46
C ALA A 52 -2.41 14.68 6.62
N THR A 53 -2.82 15.04 7.84
CA THR A 53 -1.98 14.96 9.04
C THR A 53 -1.73 13.50 9.44
N CYS A 54 -2.76 12.66 9.47
CA CYS A 54 -2.66 11.21 9.65
C CYS A 54 -1.73 10.59 8.60
N ARG A 55 -1.80 11.04 7.34
CA ARG A 55 -0.91 10.56 6.27
C ARG A 55 0.54 10.99 6.51
N GLN A 56 0.77 12.27 6.82
CA GLN A 56 2.11 12.78 7.12
C GLN A 56 2.71 12.07 8.33
N ALA A 57 1.92 11.93 9.40
CA ALA A 57 2.33 11.21 10.59
C ALA A 57 2.55 9.71 10.31
N TRP A 58 1.80 9.09 9.39
CA TRP A 58 2.13 7.73 8.93
C TRP A 58 3.44 7.69 8.18
N THR A 59 3.74 8.66 7.32
CA THR A 59 5.00 8.80 6.60
C THR A 59 6.19 9.02 7.56
N GLU A 60 6.02 9.88 8.57
CA GLU A 60 7.05 10.26 9.54
C GLU A 60 7.17 9.27 10.71
N ALA A 61 6.13 8.49 11.00
CA ALA A 61 6.16 7.45 12.02
C ALA A 61 7.35 6.53 11.77
N GLU A 62 8.06 6.22 12.85
CA GLU A 62 9.41 5.66 12.79
C GLU A 62 9.52 4.53 11.78
N PRO A 63 10.55 4.56 10.92
CA PRO A 63 10.85 3.42 10.07
C PRO A 63 11.04 2.20 10.96
N SER A 64 10.40 1.07 10.64
CA SER A 64 10.89 -0.22 11.12
C SER A 64 12.30 -0.38 10.58
N PHE A 65 13.32 -0.08 11.40
CA PHE A 65 14.69 -0.11 10.90
C PHE A 65 15.59 -0.96 11.79
N GLU A 66 15.68 -2.24 11.43
CA GLU A 66 16.99 -2.83 11.28
C GLU A 66 17.49 -2.52 9.87
N VAL A 67 18.54 -1.71 9.72
CA VAL A 67 19.24 -1.57 8.43
C VAL A 67 20.28 -2.69 8.42
N THR A 68 20.15 -3.71 7.57
CA THR A 68 21.30 -4.54 7.23
C THR A 68 21.88 -4.08 5.91
N PHE A 69 23.19 -3.78 5.90
CA PHE A 69 23.94 -3.51 4.68
C PHE A 69 24.18 -4.83 3.92
N GLY A 70 23.12 -5.36 3.30
CA GLY A 70 23.18 -6.49 2.37
C GLY A 70 23.42 -6.04 0.92
N LYS A 71 23.31 -6.97 -0.04
CA LYS A 71 23.18 -6.62 -1.47
C LYS A 71 21.88 -5.80 -1.62
N ALA A 72 21.98 -4.48 -1.55
CA ALA A 72 20.83 -3.61 -1.74
C ALA A 72 20.18 -3.92 -3.09
N SER A 73 18.86 -4.08 -3.11
CA SER A 73 18.12 -3.97 -4.36
C SER A 73 18.42 -2.60 -4.94
N LYS A 74 19.18 -2.55 -6.05
CA LYS A 74 19.54 -1.28 -6.71
C LYS A 74 18.32 -0.41 -7.00
N GLN A 75 17.14 -1.01 -7.11
CA GLN A 75 15.89 -0.34 -7.45
C GLN A 75 14.97 -0.05 -6.26
N ARG A 76 15.18 -0.67 -5.08
CA ARG A 76 14.24 -0.58 -3.94
C ARG A 76 14.90 -0.19 -2.61
N GLY A 77 16.19 0.09 -2.60
CA GLY A 77 16.91 0.55 -1.42
C GLY A 77 17.43 -0.57 -0.54
N ALA A 78 18.17 -0.19 0.51
CA ALA A 78 18.92 -1.12 1.35
C ALA A 78 18.04 -1.94 2.31
N ASN A 79 16.86 -1.45 2.68
CA ASN A 79 15.95 -2.15 3.59
C ASN A 79 15.01 -3.15 2.89
N TRP A 80 15.05 -3.26 1.56
CA TRP A 80 14.10 -4.06 0.80
C TRP A 80 14.01 -5.52 1.26
N GLU A 81 15.16 -6.20 1.41
CA GLU A 81 15.19 -7.62 1.76
C GLU A 81 14.55 -7.89 3.13
N ILE A 82 14.72 -6.97 4.08
CA ILE A 82 14.18 -7.06 5.44
C ILE A 82 12.67 -6.86 5.39
N GLN A 83 12.22 -5.77 4.77
CA GLN A 83 10.79 -5.46 4.66
C GLN A 83 10.05 -6.53 3.84
N ALA A 84 10.67 -7.09 2.80
CA ALA A 84 10.10 -8.17 2.01
C ALA A 84 9.98 -9.48 2.81
N ARG A 85 10.97 -9.78 3.67
CA ARG A 85 10.87 -10.91 4.60
C ARG A 85 9.75 -10.69 5.63
N GLU A 86 9.74 -9.53 6.28
CA GLU A 86 8.72 -9.19 7.28
C GLU A 86 7.30 -9.19 6.68
N ALA A 87 7.14 -8.74 5.43
CA ALA A 87 5.86 -8.82 4.72
C ALA A 87 5.43 -10.28 4.54
N ARG A 88 6.34 -11.17 4.12
CA ARG A 88 6.03 -12.61 3.98
C ARG A 88 5.70 -13.26 5.31
N GLU A 89 6.44 -12.94 6.36
CA GLU A 89 6.18 -13.44 7.72
C GLU A 89 4.81 -12.99 8.22
N ARG A 90 4.47 -11.70 8.09
CA ARG A 90 3.14 -11.16 8.42
C ARG A 90 2.02 -11.86 7.64
N ASP A 91 2.28 -12.13 6.37
CA ASP A 91 1.33 -12.75 5.44
C ASP A 91 1.28 -14.28 5.59
N GLY A 92 1.99 -14.85 6.58
CA GLY A 92 1.99 -16.29 6.85
C GLY A 92 2.59 -17.13 5.73
N PHE A 93 3.53 -16.56 4.96
CA PHE A 93 4.15 -17.19 3.78
C PHE A 93 3.12 -17.68 2.75
N ALA A 94 1.96 -17.02 2.69
CA ALA A 94 0.87 -17.32 1.76
C ALA A 94 0.55 -16.12 0.89
N CYS A 95 0.21 -16.38 -0.37
CA CYS A 95 -0.26 -15.33 -1.28
C CYS A 95 -1.56 -14.72 -0.74
N GLN A 96 -1.56 -13.42 -0.50
CA GLN A 96 -2.74 -12.72 0.05
C GLN A 96 -3.89 -12.57 -0.94
N VAL A 97 -3.73 -13.02 -2.19
CA VAL A 97 -4.77 -13.00 -3.22
C VAL A 97 -5.39 -14.38 -3.44
N CYS A 98 -4.58 -15.43 -3.59
CA CYS A 98 -5.07 -16.77 -3.89
C CYS A 98 -4.82 -17.83 -2.81
N GLY A 99 -4.09 -17.49 -1.75
CA GLY A 99 -3.83 -18.38 -0.62
C GLY A 99 -2.74 -19.43 -0.84
N ILE A 100 -2.11 -19.52 -2.02
CA ILE A 100 -1.03 -20.50 -2.23
C ILE A 100 0.17 -20.19 -1.31
N SER A 101 0.68 -21.20 -0.60
CA SER A 101 1.86 -21.05 0.27
C SER A 101 3.17 -21.16 -0.51
N GLU A 102 4.26 -20.67 0.08
CA GLU A 102 5.61 -20.84 -0.48
C GLU A 102 6.00 -22.31 -0.63
N GLU A 103 5.60 -23.19 0.31
CA GLU A 103 5.88 -24.61 0.20
C GLU A 103 5.15 -25.24 -0.99
N ALA A 104 3.88 -24.89 -1.18
CA ALA A 104 3.09 -25.38 -2.31
C ALA A 104 3.59 -24.82 -3.65
N LEU A 105 4.11 -23.59 -3.65
CA LEU A 105 4.68 -22.93 -4.83
C LEU A 105 6.11 -23.43 -5.15
N GLY A 106 6.83 -23.98 -4.17
CA GLY A 106 8.21 -24.43 -4.30
C GLY A 106 9.24 -23.31 -4.43
N ARG A 107 8.86 -22.08 -4.12
CA ARG A 107 9.72 -20.88 -4.13
C ARG A 107 9.12 -19.78 -3.26
N GLN A 108 9.94 -18.78 -2.93
CA GLN A 108 9.47 -17.59 -2.25
C GLN A 108 8.41 -16.84 -3.06
N LEU A 109 7.45 -16.26 -2.34
CA LEU A 109 6.46 -15.32 -2.87
C LEU A 109 7.19 -14.03 -3.29
N ASP A 110 6.64 -13.39 -4.31
CA ASP A 110 7.02 -12.02 -4.64
C ASP A 110 6.38 -11.07 -3.62
N VAL A 111 6.94 -9.87 -3.47
CA VAL A 111 6.36 -8.81 -2.64
C VAL A 111 6.01 -7.64 -3.55
N HIS A 112 4.74 -7.26 -3.54
CA HIS A 112 4.19 -6.22 -4.38
C HIS A 112 3.98 -4.92 -3.58
N HIS A 113 4.30 -3.78 -4.20
CA HIS A 113 4.02 -2.45 -3.66
C HIS A 113 2.58 -2.05 -4.02
N GLN A 114 1.70 -1.91 -3.03
CA GLN A 114 0.29 -1.53 -3.24
C GLN A 114 0.16 -0.14 -3.87
N ILE A 115 0.94 0.83 -3.38
CA ILE A 115 1.16 2.12 -4.03
C ILE A 115 2.52 2.05 -4.73
N PRO A 116 2.63 2.41 -6.02
CA PRO A 116 3.86 2.28 -6.77
C PRO A 116 5.06 2.92 -6.06
N TYR A 117 6.17 2.20 -5.97
CA TYR A 117 7.40 2.67 -5.29
C TYR A 117 7.82 4.10 -5.69
N ARG A 118 7.69 4.45 -6.98
CA ARG A 118 8.04 5.77 -7.52
C ARG A 118 7.18 6.94 -7.01
N SER A 119 6.02 6.63 -6.43
CA SER A 119 5.11 7.63 -5.86
C SER A 119 5.64 8.17 -4.54
N PHE A 120 6.62 7.51 -3.91
CA PHE A 120 7.22 7.95 -2.65
C PHE A 120 8.54 8.72 -2.88
N PRO A 121 8.92 9.62 -1.96
CA PRO A 121 10.20 10.33 -2.02
C PRO A 121 11.36 9.50 -1.46
N SER A 122 11.10 8.44 -0.68
CA SER A 122 12.12 7.62 -0.02
C SER A 122 11.80 6.12 -0.10
N ASN A 123 12.85 5.29 -0.04
CA ASN A 123 12.69 3.83 0.06
C ASN A 123 12.06 3.40 1.39
N LEU A 124 12.22 4.22 2.45
CA LEU A 124 11.69 3.94 3.77
C LEU A 124 10.17 3.99 3.77
N GLU A 125 9.61 5.05 3.20
CA GLU A 125 8.17 5.18 3.03
C GLU A 125 7.62 4.14 2.07
N ALA A 126 8.28 3.95 0.92
CA ALA A 126 7.81 3.00 -0.08
C ALA A 126 7.78 1.56 0.44
N ASN A 127 8.72 1.18 1.31
CA ASN A 127 8.86 -0.18 1.82
C ASN A 127 8.20 -0.40 3.19
N LYS A 128 7.39 0.56 3.69
CA LYS A 128 6.57 0.33 4.89
C LYS A 128 5.71 -0.92 4.69
N LEU A 129 5.61 -1.78 5.70
CA LEU A 129 4.93 -3.07 5.58
C LEU A 129 3.50 -2.92 5.09
N GLU A 130 2.81 -1.86 5.51
CA GLU A 130 1.44 -1.60 5.08
C GLU A 130 1.33 -1.35 3.56
N ASN A 131 2.40 -0.86 2.92
CA ASN A 131 2.47 -0.70 1.46
C ASN A 131 2.92 -1.98 0.73
N LEU A 132 3.25 -3.05 1.45
CA LEU A 132 3.74 -4.31 0.88
C LEU A 132 2.72 -5.43 1.03
N VAL A 133 2.62 -6.30 0.03
CA VAL A 133 1.77 -7.49 0.07
C VAL A 133 2.46 -8.68 -0.60
N SER A 134 2.42 -9.85 0.04
CA SER A 134 3.04 -11.08 -0.45
C SER A 134 2.12 -11.79 -1.44
N VAL A 135 2.64 -12.06 -2.64
CA VAL A 135 1.86 -12.60 -3.77
C VAL A 135 2.64 -13.60 -4.60
N CYS A 136 1.94 -14.59 -5.17
CA CYS A 136 2.55 -15.49 -6.15
C CYS A 136 2.76 -14.76 -7.49
N ALA A 137 3.64 -15.28 -8.33
CA ALA A 137 4.00 -14.63 -9.61
C ALA A 137 2.79 -14.35 -10.52
N SER A 138 1.78 -15.22 -10.52
CA SER A 138 0.57 -15.05 -11.34
C SER A 138 -0.33 -13.93 -10.81
N CYS A 139 -0.52 -13.83 -9.50
CA CYS A 139 -1.26 -12.73 -8.87
C CYS A 139 -0.49 -11.42 -8.95
N HIS A 140 0.82 -11.46 -8.79
CA HIS A 140 1.68 -10.29 -8.93
C HIS A 140 1.54 -9.64 -10.31
N ALA A 141 1.56 -10.44 -11.38
CA ALA A 141 1.37 -9.94 -12.74
C ALA A 141 -0.01 -9.27 -12.95
N LYS A 142 -1.06 -9.73 -12.26
CA LYS A 142 -2.40 -9.14 -12.34
C LYS A 142 -2.44 -7.77 -11.64
N LEU A 143 -1.89 -7.68 -10.43
CA LEU A 143 -1.81 -6.42 -9.68
C LEU A 143 -0.98 -5.38 -10.43
N GLU A 144 0.15 -5.79 -11.02
CA GLU A 144 0.95 -4.92 -11.90
C GLU A 144 0.16 -4.40 -13.11
N ALA A 145 -0.69 -5.24 -13.71
CA ALA A 145 -1.53 -4.83 -14.83
C ALA A 145 -2.64 -3.86 -14.40
N GLU A 146 -3.20 -4.05 -13.21
CA GLU A 146 -4.20 -3.18 -12.59
C GLU A 146 -3.61 -1.80 -12.26
N LEU A 147 -2.49 -1.76 -11.55
CA LEU A 147 -1.76 -0.52 -11.28
C LEU A 147 -1.44 0.25 -12.56
N ARG A 148 -1.02 -0.44 -13.64
CA ARG A 148 -0.75 0.21 -14.93
C ARG A 148 -1.96 0.90 -15.55
N ARG A 149 -3.17 0.38 -15.33
CA ARG A 149 -4.42 1.01 -15.77
C ARG A 149 -4.74 2.25 -14.93
N GLU A 150 -4.43 2.19 -13.64
CA GLU A 150 -4.68 3.24 -12.66
C GLU A 150 -3.59 4.30 -12.58
N LEU A 151 -2.48 4.14 -13.32
CA LEU A 151 -1.37 5.08 -13.34
C LEU A 151 -1.69 6.57 -13.56
N PRO A 152 -2.76 6.97 -14.26
CA PRO A 152 -3.18 8.36 -14.29
C PRO A 152 -3.40 8.96 -12.89
N LEU A 153 -3.81 8.15 -11.90
CA LEU A 153 -4.02 8.55 -10.51
C LEU A 153 -2.71 8.71 -9.74
N PHE A 154 -1.71 7.88 -10.02
CA PHE A 154 -0.41 7.91 -9.34
C PHE A 154 0.63 8.82 -10.02
N LYS A 155 0.20 9.63 -10.98
CA LYS A 155 1.08 10.54 -11.72
C LYS A 155 1.39 11.75 -10.84
N LYS A 156 2.63 11.88 -10.37
CA LYS A 156 3.11 13.13 -9.75
C LYS A 156 2.98 14.25 -10.78
N THR A 157 2.19 15.29 -10.48
CA THR A 157 2.24 16.61 -11.13
C THR A 157 3.56 17.30 -10.86
#